data_AF-A0A6F8VF63-F1
#
_entry.id   AF-A0A6F8VF63-F1
#
_cell.length_a   1.000
_cell.length_b   1.000
_cell.length_c   1.000
_cell.angle_alpha   90.00
_cell.angle_beta   90.00
_cell.angle_gamma   90.00
#
_symmetry.space_group_name_H-M   'P 1'
#
loop_
_entity.id
_entity.type
_entity.pdbx_description
1 polymer ?
#
loop_
_entity_poly.entity_id
_entity_poly.type
_entity_poly.pdbx_seq_one_letter_code
_entity_poly.pdbx_strand_id
1 'polypeptide(L)'
;MRTVWLILLLTLPLPAAAAEWVRVHTSGEGDQYYYDRSKLFINGDEITYWKKAVFKAPQPVKNQFAASGLFRERIHCAEHTLKLISYLLYAADGSTIEYVAANEGDAAPIIPDTLGDIFEKTTCELVRLKHEEQRRKAPEETQKTEPKKAEPQKQGIAPPLPGPTPGVEPQPVAPPVVQKVEPPPIAPSEDTRPASKEN
;
A
#
# COMPACT_ATOMS: atom_id res chain seq x y z
N MET A 1 44.18 19.85 -28.75
CA MET A 1 43.75 20.09 -27.36
C MET A 1 42.33 20.69 -27.27
N ARG A 2 41.32 20.11 -27.94
CA ARG A 2 39.92 20.60 -27.89
C ARG A 2 38.89 19.53 -27.48
N THR A 3 39.30 18.26 -27.41
CA THR A 3 38.44 17.12 -27.11
C THR A 3 38.39 16.74 -25.63
N VAL A 4 39.26 17.29 -24.78
CA VAL A 4 39.27 17.00 -23.33
C VAL A 4 38.16 17.73 -22.59
N TRP A 5 37.60 18.81 -23.16
CA TRP A 5 36.58 19.62 -22.50
C TRP A 5 35.15 19.04 -22.59
N LEU A 6 34.90 18.13 -23.55
CA LEU A 6 33.57 17.50 -23.69
C LEU A 6 33.31 16.37 -22.68
N ILE A 7 34.36 15.80 -22.09
CA ILE A 7 34.22 14.70 -21.11
C ILE A 7 33.91 15.24 -19.70
N LEU A 8 34.24 16.51 -19.41
CA LEU A 8 34.02 17.10 -18.08
C LEU A 8 32.58 17.58 -17.84
N LEU A 9 31.74 17.67 -18.88
CA LEU A 9 30.35 18.11 -18.77
C LEU A 9 29.32 16.98 -18.54
N LEU A 10 29.77 15.71 -18.52
CA LEU A 10 28.87 14.55 -18.41
C LEU A 10 28.74 13.93 -17.00
N THR A 11 29.30 14.57 -15.97
CA THR A 11 29.16 14.14 -14.57
C THR A 11 28.22 15.06 -13.79
N LEU A 12 27.05 15.37 -14.35
CA LEU A 12 25.96 15.93 -13.55
C LEU A 12 25.38 14.79 -12.72
N PRO A 13 25.45 14.85 -11.37
CA PRO A 13 24.85 13.83 -10.52
C PRO A 13 23.35 13.89 -10.71
N LEU A 14 22.83 12.99 -11.55
CA LEU A 14 21.39 12.71 -11.56
C LEU A 14 21.05 12.24 -10.15
N PRO A 15 20.00 12.79 -9.53
CA PRO A 15 19.49 12.24 -8.29
C PRO A 15 19.03 10.82 -8.59
N ALA A 16 19.91 9.84 -8.33
CA ALA A 16 19.49 8.46 -8.25
C ALA A 16 18.43 8.44 -7.16
N ALA A 17 17.21 8.06 -7.53
CA ALA A 17 16.10 7.91 -6.60
C ALA A 17 16.42 6.73 -5.66
N ALA A 18 17.30 7.01 -4.70
CA ALA A 18 17.63 6.10 -3.62
C ALA A 18 16.41 5.97 -2.72
N ALA A 19 16.31 4.82 -2.04
CA ALA A 19 15.33 4.65 -0.98
C ALA A 19 15.59 5.69 0.12
N GLU A 20 14.57 6.46 0.49
CA GLU A 20 14.65 7.48 1.53
C GLU A 20 14.01 6.91 2.81
N TRP A 21 14.80 6.12 3.55
CA TRP A 21 14.33 5.47 4.77
C TRP A 21 14.19 6.47 5.91
N VAL A 22 12.96 6.73 6.34
CA VAL A 22 12.64 7.57 7.50
C VAL A 22 12.38 6.67 8.70
N ARG A 23 13.10 6.90 9.80
CA ARG A 23 12.96 6.11 11.04
C ARG A 23 11.64 6.44 11.74
N VAL A 24 10.92 5.40 12.15
CA VAL A 24 9.75 5.50 13.02
C VAL A 24 10.19 5.28 14.46
N HIS A 25 9.86 6.23 15.34
CA HIS A 25 10.24 6.16 16.75
C HIS A 25 9.23 5.30 17.51
N THR A 26 9.72 4.26 18.17
CA THR A 26 8.96 3.40 19.08
C THR A 26 9.43 3.64 20.52
N SER A 27 8.57 3.38 21.50
CA SER A 27 8.81 3.73 22.92
C SER A 27 9.83 2.86 23.65
N GLY A 28 10.78 2.22 22.96
CA GLY A 28 11.78 1.35 23.60
C GLY A 28 13.00 1.03 22.72
N GLU A 29 14.01 0.41 23.33
CA GLU A 29 15.24 -0.04 22.66
C GLU A 29 15.07 -1.37 21.89
N GLY A 30 13.90 -1.57 21.28
CA GLY A 30 13.55 -2.77 20.55
C GLY A 30 14.08 -2.80 19.13
N ASP A 31 13.36 -3.51 18.27
CA ASP A 31 13.56 -3.50 16.83
C ASP A 31 13.50 -2.07 16.27
N GLN A 32 14.21 -1.83 15.17
CA GLN A 32 14.19 -0.55 14.48
C GLN A 32 13.30 -0.61 13.26
N TYR A 33 12.44 0.38 13.10
CA TYR A 33 11.48 0.45 12.01
C TYR A 33 11.65 1.71 11.19
N TYR A 34 11.42 1.57 9.89
CA TYR A 34 11.55 2.66 8.92
C TYR A 34 10.44 2.54 7.86
N TYR A 35 10.10 3.65 7.20
CA TYR A 35 9.34 3.63 5.94
C TYR A 35 10.12 4.32 4.82
N ASP A 36 9.90 3.87 3.57
CA ASP A 36 10.53 4.49 2.39
C ASP A 36 9.68 5.67 1.89
N ARG A 37 10.15 6.89 2.14
CA ARG A 37 9.45 8.12 1.73
C ARG A 37 9.44 8.32 0.22
N SER A 38 10.42 7.79 -0.52
CA SER A 38 10.49 7.99 -1.97
C SER A 38 9.55 7.05 -2.75
N LYS A 39 8.90 6.09 -2.07
CA LYS A 39 8.02 5.08 -2.68
C LYS A 39 6.61 5.06 -2.08
N LEU A 40 6.15 6.20 -1.54
CA LEU A 40 4.79 6.34 -1.05
C LEU A 40 3.80 6.44 -2.22
N PHE A 41 2.71 5.69 -2.13
CA PHE A 41 1.59 5.79 -3.05
C PHE A 41 0.31 6.10 -2.27
N ILE A 42 -0.27 7.27 -2.50
CA ILE A 42 -1.49 7.75 -1.81
C ILE A 42 -2.63 7.84 -2.83
N ASN A 43 -3.70 7.10 -2.57
CA ASN A 43 -4.91 7.05 -3.39
C ASN A 43 -6.16 7.18 -2.50
N GLY A 44 -6.83 8.34 -2.55
CA GLY A 44 -7.91 8.64 -1.62
C GLY A 44 -7.42 8.57 -0.17
N ASP A 45 -8.08 7.76 0.65
CA ASP A 45 -7.73 7.54 2.05
C ASP A 45 -6.78 6.35 2.26
N GLU A 46 -6.31 5.72 1.18
CA GLU A 46 -5.33 4.65 1.25
C GLU A 46 -3.90 5.17 1.05
N ILE A 47 -2.97 4.65 1.85
CA ILE A 47 -1.53 4.80 1.65
C ILE A 47 -0.86 3.43 1.55
N THR A 48 -0.16 3.20 0.44
CA THR A 48 0.71 2.04 0.24
C THR A 48 2.17 2.48 0.38
N TYR A 49 2.94 1.75 1.18
CA TYR A 49 4.33 2.10 1.48
C TYR A 49 5.20 0.86 1.70
N TRP A 50 6.52 1.06 1.71
CA TRP A 50 7.48 0.06 2.14
C TRP A 50 7.90 0.33 3.58
N LYS A 51 7.77 -0.68 4.44
CA LYS A 51 8.30 -0.73 5.79
C LYS A 51 9.58 -1.56 5.82
N LYS A 52 10.60 -1.11 6.53
CA LYS A 52 11.78 -1.90 6.88
C LYS A 52 11.79 -2.16 8.38
N ALA A 53 11.98 -3.41 8.76
CA ALA A 53 12.25 -3.81 10.14
C ALA A 53 13.68 -4.35 10.24
N VAL A 54 14.44 -3.86 11.21
CA VAL A 54 15.75 -4.41 11.59
C VAL A 54 15.58 -4.98 13.00
N PHE A 55 15.67 -6.30 13.11
CA PHE A 55 15.38 -6.98 14.35
C PHE A 55 16.56 -6.86 15.31
N LYS A 56 16.28 -6.57 16.58
CA LYS A 56 17.31 -6.50 17.63
C LYS A 56 17.99 -7.86 17.83
N ALA A 57 17.19 -8.92 17.77
CA ALA A 57 17.64 -10.31 17.75
C ALA A 57 17.07 -10.99 16.50
N PRO A 58 17.88 -11.80 15.76
CA PRO A 58 17.38 -12.51 14.59
C PRO A 58 16.15 -13.38 14.92
N GLN A 59 15.13 -13.30 14.08
CA GLN A 59 13.85 -14.00 14.27
C GLN A 59 13.88 -15.35 13.54
N PRO A 60 13.43 -16.45 14.16
CA PRO A 60 13.38 -17.75 13.50
C PRO A 60 12.33 -17.76 12.39
N VAL A 61 12.74 -18.16 11.19
CA VAL A 61 11.87 -18.27 10.00
C VAL A 61 12.22 -19.57 9.29
N LYS A 62 11.31 -20.56 9.37
CA LYS A 62 11.55 -21.93 8.89
C LYS A 62 12.82 -22.50 9.55
N ASN A 63 13.88 -22.77 8.76
CA ASN A 63 15.16 -23.32 9.22
C ASN A 63 16.29 -22.27 9.23
N GLN A 64 15.95 -20.98 9.19
CA GLN A 64 16.89 -19.87 9.14
C GLN A 64 16.50 -18.76 10.13
N PHE A 65 17.37 -17.75 10.26
CA PHE A 65 17.15 -16.61 11.15
C PHE A 65 17.16 -15.30 10.35
N ALA A 66 16.03 -14.60 10.34
CA ALA A 66 15.89 -13.30 9.68
C ALA A 66 16.46 -12.20 10.59
N ALA A 67 17.43 -11.44 10.08
CA ALA A 67 17.99 -10.26 10.75
C ALA A 67 17.23 -8.99 10.37
N SER A 68 16.56 -8.97 9.21
CA SER A 68 15.72 -7.86 8.79
C SER A 68 14.61 -8.30 7.84
N GLY A 69 13.62 -7.42 7.64
CA GLY A 69 12.55 -7.61 6.67
C GLY A 69 12.14 -6.32 5.98
N LEU A 70 11.70 -6.44 4.73
CA LEU A 70 11.00 -5.41 3.98
C LEU A 70 9.55 -5.85 3.77
N PHE A 71 8.60 -4.99 4.10
CA PHE A 71 7.18 -5.28 4.04
C PHE A 71 6.52 -4.20 3.19
N ARG A 72 5.75 -4.59 2.18
CA ARG A 72 4.89 -3.67 1.46
C ARG A 72 3.51 -3.74 2.08
N GLU A 73 3.06 -2.64 2.65
CA GLU A 73 1.81 -2.56 3.41
C GLU A 73 0.92 -1.49 2.83
N ARG A 74 -0.38 -1.65 3.05
CA ARG A 74 -1.41 -0.64 2.75
C ARG A 74 -2.21 -0.36 4.02
N ILE A 75 -2.40 0.91 4.31
CA ILE A 75 -3.28 1.38 5.39
C ILE A 75 -4.45 2.15 4.76
N HIS A 76 -5.67 1.87 5.23
CA HIS A 76 -6.85 2.68 4.93
C HIS A 76 -7.12 3.63 6.10
N CYS A 77 -6.73 4.90 5.95
CA CYS A 77 -6.68 5.88 7.04
C CYS A 77 -8.03 6.27 7.63
N ALA A 78 -9.13 6.09 6.90
CA ALA A 78 -10.47 6.35 7.41
C ALA A 78 -11.09 5.14 8.13
N GLU A 79 -10.64 3.92 7.80
CA GLU A 79 -11.19 2.68 8.36
C GLU A 79 -10.30 2.09 9.46
N HIS A 80 -9.10 2.65 9.66
CA HIS A 80 -8.10 2.15 10.59
C HIS A 80 -7.75 0.68 10.36
N THR A 81 -7.57 0.29 9.09
CA THR A 81 -7.21 -1.07 8.69
C THR A 81 -5.84 -1.14 8.02
N LEU A 82 -5.12 -2.23 8.24
CA LEU A 82 -3.82 -2.53 7.63
C LEU A 82 -3.90 -3.85 6.87
N LYS A 83 -3.36 -3.84 5.63
CA LYS A 83 -3.19 -5.01 4.79
C LYS A 83 -1.71 -5.17 4.42
N LEU A 84 -1.15 -6.35 4.68
CA LEU A 84 0.13 -6.75 4.12
C LEU A 84 -0.09 -7.11 2.65
N ILE A 85 0.80 -6.66 1.76
CA ILE A 85 0.73 -6.94 0.31
C ILE A 85 1.85 -7.89 -0.08
N SER A 86 3.07 -7.64 0.39
CA SER A 86 4.23 -8.47 0.07
C SER A 86 5.31 -8.32 1.14
N TYR A 87 6.22 -9.27 1.23
CA TYR A 87 7.36 -9.16 2.13
C TYR A 87 8.60 -9.91 1.66
N LEU A 88 9.76 -9.41 2.06
CA LEU A 88 11.09 -10.00 1.86
C LEU A 88 11.78 -10.12 3.21
N LEU A 89 12.41 -11.25 3.49
CA LEU A 89 13.17 -11.50 4.71
C LEU A 89 14.63 -11.76 4.36
N TYR A 90 15.54 -11.16 5.14
CA TYR A 90 16.97 -11.25 4.93
C TYR A 90 17.67 -11.83 6.15
N ALA A 91 18.65 -12.70 5.91
CA ALA A 91 19.58 -13.18 6.91
C ALA A 91 20.61 -12.09 7.28
N ALA A 92 21.45 -12.37 8.27
CA ALA A 92 22.47 -11.43 8.76
C ALA A 92 23.57 -11.13 7.71
N ASP A 93 23.82 -12.05 6.78
CA ASP A 93 24.75 -11.88 5.66
C ASP A 93 24.14 -11.12 4.46
N GLY A 94 22.87 -10.70 4.58
CA GLY A 94 22.13 -10.02 3.52
C GLY A 94 21.52 -10.96 2.48
N SER A 95 21.69 -12.28 2.60
CA SER A 95 21.02 -13.23 1.71
C SER A 95 19.51 -13.24 1.94
N THR A 96 18.76 -13.44 0.86
CA THR A 96 17.30 -13.54 0.91
C THR A 96 16.89 -14.90 1.45
N ILE A 97 16.14 -14.92 2.54
CA ILE A 97 15.55 -16.13 3.14
C ILE A 97 14.25 -16.47 2.43
N GLU A 98 13.39 -15.47 2.27
CA GLU A 98 12.04 -15.64 1.76
C GLU A 98 11.58 -14.36 1.05
N TYR A 99 10.86 -14.55 -0.06
CA TYR A 99 10.14 -13.48 -0.74
C TYR A 99 8.74 -13.98 -1.08
N VAL A 100 7.73 -13.24 -0.62
CA VAL A 100 6.34 -13.46 -1.00
C VAL A 100 5.84 -12.20 -1.69
N ALA A 101 5.64 -12.30 -3.01
CA ALA A 101 5.29 -11.18 -3.89
C ALA A 101 3.83 -10.73 -3.75
N ALA A 102 2.94 -11.66 -3.40
CA ALA A 102 1.52 -11.42 -3.21
C ALA A 102 1.06 -12.20 -1.97
N ASN A 103 1.09 -11.53 -0.83
CA ASN A 103 0.53 -11.98 0.42
C ASN A 103 -0.73 -11.16 0.72
N GLU A 104 -1.72 -11.22 -0.17
CA GLU A 104 -2.93 -10.42 -0.06
C GLU A 104 -3.95 -11.02 0.92
N GLY A 105 -3.55 -11.16 2.19
CA GLY A 105 -4.49 -11.44 3.26
C GLY A 105 -5.56 -10.36 3.38
N ASP A 106 -6.61 -10.65 4.16
CA ASP A 106 -7.65 -9.68 4.46
C ASP A 106 -7.07 -8.51 5.26
N ALA A 107 -7.62 -7.31 5.05
CA ALA A 107 -7.26 -6.15 5.85
C ALA A 107 -7.71 -6.39 7.30
N ALA A 108 -6.83 -6.14 8.26
CA ALA A 108 -7.11 -6.29 9.68
C ALA A 108 -7.22 -4.93 10.36
N PRO A 109 -8.09 -4.76 11.37
CA PRO A 109 -8.15 -3.52 12.14
C PRO A 109 -6.84 -3.28 12.89
N ILE A 110 -6.42 -2.02 12.92
CA ILE A 110 -5.22 -1.57 13.62
C ILE A 110 -5.56 -1.40 15.10
N ILE A 111 -4.83 -2.12 15.96
CA ILE A 111 -5.03 -2.06 17.41
C ILE A 111 -4.28 -0.83 17.95
N PRO A 112 -4.91 0.02 18.79
CA PRO A 112 -4.24 1.16 19.42
C PRO A 112 -2.99 0.77 20.21
N ASP A 113 -2.03 1.68 20.30
CA ASP A 113 -0.76 1.52 21.03
C ASP A 113 0.11 0.34 20.53
N THR A 114 -0.17 -0.14 19.31
CA THR A 114 0.69 -1.12 18.62
C THR A 114 1.61 -0.45 17.62
N LEU A 115 2.56 -1.23 17.09
CA LEU A 115 3.39 -0.76 15.98
C LEU A 115 2.55 -0.31 14.77
N GLY A 116 1.44 -1.01 14.49
CA GLY A 116 0.52 -0.65 13.41
C GLY A 116 -0.06 0.76 13.60
N ASP A 117 -0.48 1.09 14.82
CA ASP A 117 -1.04 2.40 15.19
C ASP A 117 0.01 3.52 15.07
N ILE A 118 1.27 3.26 15.43
CA ILE A 118 2.36 4.23 15.24
C ILE A 118 2.58 4.53 13.74
N PHE A 119 2.60 3.49 12.90
CA PHE A 119 2.74 3.65 11.45
C PHE A 119 1.54 4.35 10.83
N GLU A 120 0.33 4.00 11.26
CA GLU A 120 -0.89 4.69 10.86
C GLU A 120 -0.82 6.18 11.17
N LYS A 121 -0.62 6.56 12.45
CA LYS A 121 -0.51 7.97 12.87
C LYS A 121 0.54 8.73 12.06
N THR A 122 1.69 8.09 11.79
CA THR A 122 2.80 8.71 11.04
C THR A 122 2.46 8.90 9.56
N THR A 123 1.91 7.87 8.91
CA THR A 123 1.73 7.85 7.46
C THR A 123 0.40 8.47 7.02
N CYS A 124 -0.67 8.33 7.80
CA CYS A 124 -1.98 8.94 7.51
C CYS A 124 -1.97 10.46 7.66
N GLU A 125 -1.05 11.02 8.46
CA GLU A 125 -0.79 12.45 8.47
C GLU A 125 -0.33 12.95 7.09
N LEU A 126 0.45 12.15 6.36
CA LEU A 126 0.87 12.49 4.98
C LEU A 126 -0.32 12.48 4.01
N VAL A 127 -1.27 11.56 4.20
CA VAL A 127 -2.52 11.51 3.43
C VAL A 127 -3.35 12.76 3.68
N ARG A 128 -3.52 13.15 4.95
CA ARG A 128 -4.22 14.39 5.34
C ARG A 128 -3.59 15.63 4.71
N LEU A 129 -2.26 15.75 4.78
CA LEU A 129 -1.52 16.87 4.19
C LEU A 129 -1.69 16.93 2.66
N LYS A 130 -1.68 15.78 1.96
CA LYS A 130 -1.93 15.71 0.52
C LYS A 130 -3.35 16.17 0.16
N HIS A 131 -4.35 15.74 0.92
CA HIS A 131 -5.75 16.18 0.73
C HIS A 131 -5.92 17.69 0.97
N GLU A 132 -5.22 18.25 1.95
CA GLU A 132 -5.23 19.70 2.19
C GLU A 132 -4.58 20.49 1.05
N GLU A 133 -3.46 20.01 0.54
CA GLU A 133 -2.79 20.61 -0.61
C GLU A 133 -3.70 20.60 -1.85
N GLN A 134 -4.38 19.48 -2.12
CA GLN A 134 -5.33 19.37 -3.24
C GLN A 134 -6.52 20.32 -3.09
N ARG A 135 -7.10 20.41 -1.89
CA ARG A 135 -8.21 21.36 -1.60
C ARG A 135 -7.79 22.82 -1.78
N ARG A 136 -6.54 23.17 -1.47
CA ARG A 136 -5.99 24.52 -1.68
C ARG A 136 -5.81 24.86 -3.16
N LYS A 137 -5.46 23.89 -4.00
CA LYS A 137 -5.21 24.10 -5.44
C LYS A 137 -6.49 24.16 -6.30
N ALA A 138 -7.54 23.44 -5.93
CA ALA A 138 -8.81 23.41 -6.66
C ALA A 138 -9.47 24.80 -6.94
N PRO A 139 -9.52 25.76 -5.99
CA PRO A 139 -10.13 27.07 -6.25
C PRO A 139 -9.32 27.94 -7.22
N GLU A 140 -7.99 27.78 -7.32
CA GLU A 140 -7.17 28.53 -8.28
C GLU A 140 -7.38 28.07 -9.73
N GLU A 141 -7.59 26.77 -9.95
CA GLU A 141 -7.90 26.24 -11.28
C GLU A 141 -9.31 26.64 -11.75
N THR A 142 -10.28 26.71 -10.84
CA THR A 142 -11.65 27.10 -11.19
C THR A 142 -11.72 28.56 -11.68
N GLN A 143 -10.88 29.47 -11.15
CA GLN A 143 -10.85 30.86 -11.60
C GLN A 143 -10.04 31.09 -12.89
N LYS A 144 -9.07 30.24 -13.22
CA LYS A 144 -8.33 30.34 -14.49
C LYS A 144 -9.08 29.78 -15.69
N THR A 145 -10.08 28.94 -15.46
CA THR A 145 -10.80 28.23 -16.52
C THR A 145 -12.13 28.86 -16.90
N GLU A 146 -12.57 29.94 -16.23
CA GLU A 146 -13.77 30.68 -16.63
C GLU A 146 -13.44 31.53 -17.89
N PRO A 147 -13.90 31.13 -19.09
CA PRO A 147 -13.62 31.88 -20.29
C PRO A 147 -14.51 33.13 -20.28
N LYS A 148 -13.89 34.29 -20.44
CA LYS A 148 -14.49 35.52 -20.94
C LYS A 148 -15.30 35.23 -22.21
N LYS A 149 -16.58 34.85 -22.07
CA LYS A 149 -17.54 34.89 -23.17
C LYS A 149 -18.96 35.07 -22.66
N ALA A 150 -19.22 36.26 -22.11
CA ALA A 150 -20.55 36.83 -22.14
C ALA A 150 -20.79 37.38 -23.56
N GLU A 151 -21.52 36.63 -24.38
CA GLU A 151 -22.16 37.16 -25.58
C GLU A 151 -23.64 36.72 -25.59
N PRO A 152 -24.61 37.64 -25.70
CA PRO A 152 -26.02 37.33 -25.52
C PRO A 152 -26.61 36.73 -26.79
N GLN A 153 -26.94 35.44 -26.78
CA GLN A 153 -27.72 34.82 -27.84
C GLN A 153 -29.22 35.03 -27.63
N LYS A 154 -29.81 35.68 -28.64
CA LYS A 154 -31.23 35.95 -28.83
C LYS A 154 -32.09 34.68 -28.77
N GLN A 155 -33.25 34.85 -28.15
CA GLN A 155 -34.41 33.97 -28.18
C GLN A 155 -34.78 33.51 -29.60
N GLY A 156 -34.95 32.21 -29.77
CA GLY A 156 -35.55 31.55 -30.94
C GLY A 156 -36.47 30.44 -30.46
N ILE A 157 -37.69 30.42 -31.00
CA ILE A 157 -38.88 29.70 -30.57
C ILE A 157 -38.82 28.19 -30.96
N ALA A 158 -39.49 27.34 -30.14
CA ALA A 158 -39.62 25.87 -30.21
C ALA A 158 -40.36 25.34 -31.49
N PRO A 159 -40.42 24.00 -31.80
CA PRO A 159 -41.33 23.02 -31.15
C PRO A 159 -40.83 21.52 -31.23
N PRO A 160 -41.69 20.47 -31.18
CA PRO A 160 -42.12 19.70 -30.02
C PRO A 160 -41.59 18.24 -29.93
N LEU A 161 -41.88 17.61 -28.78
CA LEU A 161 -41.56 16.25 -28.32
C LEU A 161 -41.99 15.09 -29.24
N PRO A 162 -41.17 14.02 -29.36
CA PRO A 162 -41.63 12.67 -29.69
C PRO A 162 -41.58 11.73 -28.47
N GLY A 163 -42.75 11.20 -28.11
CA GLY A 163 -43.05 9.78 -27.78
C GLY A 163 -42.29 9.03 -26.66
N PRO A 164 -42.99 8.36 -25.72
CA PRO A 164 -42.39 7.41 -24.79
C PRO A 164 -42.10 6.07 -25.49
N THR A 165 -40.86 5.57 -25.36
CA THR A 165 -40.45 4.24 -25.78
C THR A 165 -40.90 3.17 -24.77
N PRO A 166 -41.42 2.00 -25.22
CA PRO A 166 -41.83 0.90 -24.34
C PRO A 166 -40.65 0.19 -23.69
N GLY A 167 -40.91 -0.34 -22.50
CA GLY A 167 -39.94 -0.91 -21.57
C GLY A 167 -39.12 -2.08 -22.10
N VAL A 168 -37.85 -2.08 -21.67
CA VAL A 168 -36.98 -3.25 -21.68
C VAL A 168 -37.11 -3.91 -20.31
N GLU A 169 -37.76 -5.06 -20.31
CA GLU A 169 -37.91 -5.95 -19.16
C GLU A 169 -36.54 -6.50 -18.73
N PRO A 170 -36.12 -6.34 -17.46
CA PRO A 170 -34.88 -6.92 -16.97
C PRO A 170 -35.00 -8.44 -16.90
N GLN A 171 -34.15 -9.15 -17.65
CA GLN A 171 -34.03 -10.60 -17.51
C GLN A 171 -33.49 -10.98 -16.12
N PRO A 172 -34.04 -12.03 -15.48
CA PRO A 172 -33.53 -12.52 -14.21
C PRO A 172 -32.13 -13.12 -14.39
N VAL A 173 -31.13 -12.48 -13.77
CA VAL A 173 -29.78 -13.03 -13.68
C VAL A 173 -29.84 -14.22 -12.73
N ALA A 174 -29.56 -15.42 -13.26
CA ALA A 174 -29.48 -16.64 -12.48
C ALA A 174 -28.40 -16.51 -11.38
N PRO A 175 -28.65 -17.04 -10.16
CA PRO A 175 -27.67 -16.99 -9.09
C PRO A 175 -26.42 -17.81 -9.44
N PRO A 176 -25.22 -17.37 -9.02
CA PRO A 176 -24.00 -18.13 -9.21
C PRO A 176 -24.09 -19.46 -8.46
N VAL A 177 -23.76 -20.54 -9.17
CA VAL A 177 -23.61 -21.88 -8.62
C VAL A 177 -22.51 -21.84 -7.55
N VAL A 178 -22.92 -21.94 -6.29
CA VAL A 178 -22.02 -22.14 -5.15
C VAL A 178 -21.39 -23.52 -5.29
N GLN A 179 -20.13 -23.56 -5.74
CA GLN A 179 -19.33 -24.77 -5.66
C GLN A 179 -19.08 -25.07 -4.19
N LYS A 180 -19.67 -26.18 -3.73
CA LYS A 180 -19.46 -26.77 -2.42
C LYS A 180 -18.00 -27.22 -2.35
N VAL A 181 -17.15 -26.42 -1.72
CA VAL A 181 -15.76 -26.78 -1.42
C VAL A 181 -15.80 -27.89 -0.38
N GLU A 182 -15.41 -29.09 -0.80
CA GLU A 182 -15.28 -30.25 0.07
C GLU A 182 -14.04 -30.05 0.96
N PRO A 183 -14.15 -30.17 2.29
CA PRO A 183 -13.02 -29.99 3.18
C PRO A 183 -11.96 -31.09 2.93
N PRO A 184 -10.66 -30.76 3.01
CA PRO A 184 -9.60 -31.72 2.81
C PRO A 184 -9.64 -32.82 3.89
N PRO A 185 -9.23 -34.05 3.55
CA PRO A 185 -9.20 -35.17 4.48
C PRO A 185 -8.27 -34.86 5.65
N ILE A 186 -8.81 -34.97 6.86
CA ILE A 186 -8.07 -34.86 8.12
C ILE A 186 -7.08 -36.03 8.16
N ALA A 187 -5.79 -35.72 8.07
CA ALA A 187 -4.74 -36.71 8.26
C ALA A 187 -4.69 -37.14 9.75
N PRO A 188 -4.53 -38.43 10.04
CA PRO A 188 -4.41 -38.92 11.41
C PRO A 188 -3.11 -38.42 12.05
N SER A 189 -3.25 -37.73 13.18
CA SER A 189 -2.15 -37.35 14.05
C SER A 189 -1.56 -38.59 14.73
N GLU A 190 -0.38 -39.02 14.28
CA GLU A 190 0.46 -39.99 14.99
C GLU A 190 1.04 -39.33 16.25
N ASP A 191 0.34 -39.53 17.37
CA ASP A 191 0.89 -39.34 18.70
C ASP A 191 1.47 -40.67 19.17
N THR A 192 2.79 -40.83 19.09
CA THR A 192 3.51 -41.88 19.82
C THR A 192 4.91 -41.38 20.16
N ARG A 193 5.05 -40.82 21.37
CA ARG A 193 6.35 -40.64 22.03
C ARG A 193 6.45 -41.67 23.17
N PRO A 194 7.37 -42.66 23.10
CA PRO A 194 7.61 -43.54 24.24
C PRO A 194 8.48 -42.84 25.30
N ALA A 195 8.15 -43.13 26.55
CA ALA A 195 8.85 -42.67 27.75
C ALA A 195 10.30 -43.17 27.78
N SER A 196 11.25 -42.26 28.04
CA SER A 196 12.61 -42.62 28.44
C SER A 196 12.59 -43.13 29.87
N LYS A 197 13.16 -44.31 30.08
CA LYS A 197 13.59 -44.81 31.40
C LYS A 197 14.95 -44.20 31.73
N GLU A 198 15.04 -43.52 32.86
CA GLU A 198 16.29 -43.23 33.55
C GLU A 198 16.95 -44.53 34.04
N ASN A 199 18.27 -44.56 33.94
CA ASN A 199 19.17 -45.45 34.67
C ASN A 199 20.44 -44.67 35.00
#